data_AF-A0AAV6N8N3-F1
#
_entry.id   AF-A0AAV6N8N3-F1
#
_cell.length_a   1.000
_cell.length_b   1.000
_cell.length_c   1.000
_cell.angle_alpha   90.00
_cell.angle_beta   90.00
_cell.angle_gamma   90.00
#
_symmetry.space_group_name_H-M   'P 1'
#
loop_
_entity.id
_entity.type
_entity.pdbx_description
1 polymer ?
#
loop_
_entity_poly.entity_id
_entity_poly.type
_entity_poly.pdbx_seq_one_letter_code
_entity_poly.pdbx_strand_id
1 'polypeptide(L)'
;MQLPTNSARQLEIGDHTRERIVQRHGRRQAPEDDAGEGLPVGLYAAQCEECFKWRLISSQEEYEDIRSRLIEEPFTCHRKTDTSCEDPPDIDYDTTRTWVIDKPNLPKTPKGFKRRLVLRRNFSKLDAYYVTPTGKTVRSSTKMLAFVEANPQYKDIPLSDFSFAVPKVMEETVPESILKSCFSSCKRSKKTKDESVDIDGR
;
A
#
# COMPACT_ATOMS: atom_id res chain seq x y z
N MET A 1 -4.67 24.10 16.32
CA MET A 1 -5.86 23.64 15.57
C MET A 1 -5.90 22.14 15.69
N GLN A 2 -6.89 21.62 16.42
CA GLN A 2 -7.06 20.20 16.70
C GLN A 2 -7.53 19.49 15.42
N LEU A 3 -6.74 18.55 14.88
CA LEU A 3 -7.23 17.65 13.85
C LEU A 3 -8.18 16.62 14.51
N PRO A 4 -9.29 16.25 13.85
CA PRO A 4 -10.30 15.41 14.47
C PRO A 4 -9.76 14.01 14.74
N THR A 5 -9.97 13.57 15.98
CA THR A 5 -9.77 12.24 16.54
C THR A 5 -10.70 11.26 15.83
N ASN A 6 -10.17 10.49 14.87
CA ASN A 6 -10.77 9.24 14.44
C ASN A 6 -9.74 8.40 13.70
N SER A 7 -9.72 7.11 14.06
CA SER A 7 -8.95 6.03 13.49
C SER A 7 -7.48 6.04 13.88
N ALA A 8 -7.15 5.14 14.81
CA ALA A 8 -5.84 4.53 14.84
C ALA A 8 -5.43 4.19 13.39
N ARG A 9 -4.21 4.58 13.07
CA ARG A 9 -3.67 4.49 11.72
C ARG A 9 -2.81 3.24 11.75
N GLN A 10 -3.05 2.30 10.85
CA GLN A 10 -2.13 1.19 10.68
C GLN A 10 -1.45 1.28 9.32
N LEU A 11 -0.14 1.08 9.38
CA LEU A 11 0.81 1.46 8.36
C LEU A 11 1.41 0.28 7.64
N GLU A 12 1.65 0.49 6.36
CA GLU A 12 2.45 -0.35 5.50
C GLU A 12 3.63 0.45 4.90
N ILE A 13 4.90 0.11 5.20
CA ILE A 13 6.09 0.86 4.76
C ILE A 13 6.73 0.23 3.51
N GLY A 14 6.95 1.00 2.43
CA GLY A 14 7.76 0.55 1.29
C GLY A 14 9.27 0.65 1.56
N ASP A 15 10.04 -0.40 1.24
CA ASP A 15 11.51 -0.39 1.34
C ASP A 15 12.16 0.44 0.21
N HIS A 16 13.08 1.34 0.56
CA HIS A 16 13.95 2.08 -0.37
C HIS A 16 15.42 1.61 -0.27
N THR A 17 15.69 0.40 0.23
CA THR A 17 17.09 -0.01 0.47
C THR A 17 17.85 -0.10 -0.86
N ARG A 18 18.80 0.83 -1.03
CA ARG A 18 19.65 1.03 -2.19
C ARG A 18 20.79 0.02 -2.17
N GLU A 19 20.52 -1.24 -2.48
CA GLU A 19 21.57 -2.22 -2.81
C GLU A 19 21.25 -2.93 -4.12
N ARG A 20 21.68 -2.31 -5.21
CA ARG A 20 21.96 -3.01 -6.46
C ARG A 20 23.27 -3.79 -6.28
N ILE A 21 23.18 -5.11 -6.13
CA ILE A 21 24.26 -5.98 -6.59
C ILE A 21 23.83 -6.57 -7.94
N VAL A 22 24.52 -6.06 -8.95
CA VAL A 22 24.57 -6.47 -10.36
C VAL A 22 25.22 -7.87 -10.38
N GLN A 23 24.78 -8.91 -11.14
CA GLN A 23 24.99 -9.07 -12.58
C GLN A 23 24.48 -10.46 -13.09
N ARG A 24 23.69 -10.47 -14.20
CA ARG A 24 23.71 -11.36 -15.43
C ARG A 24 23.45 -12.88 -15.29
N HIS A 25 22.80 -13.65 -16.19
CA HIS A 25 22.24 -13.54 -17.55
C HIS A 25 21.30 -14.76 -17.80
N GLY A 26 20.23 -14.64 -18.62
CA GLY A 26 19.66 -15.81 -19.32
C GLY A 26 18.16 -15.85 -19.66
N ARG A 27 17.87 -15.75 -20.97
CA ARG A 27 16.68 -16.18 -21.77
C ARG A 27 15.30 -15.49 -21.59
N ARG A 28 14.76 -15.13 -22.76
CA ARG A 28 13.45 -14.51 -23.03
C ARG A 28 12.31 -15.53 -22.88
N GLN A 29 11.27 -15.14 -22.14
CA GLN A 29 9.88 -15.48 -22.43
C GLN A 29 9.02 -14.24 -22.11
N ALA A 30 7.97 -13.99 -22.89
CA ALA A 30 6.98 -12.92 -22.70
C ALA A 30 5.61 -13.47 -23.09
N PRO A 31 4.49 -12.85 -22.66
CA PRO A 31 4.25 -12.16 -21.40
C PRO A 31 2.96 -12.69 -20.71
N GLU A 32 2.98 -12.93 -19.39
CA GLU A 32 1.74 -13.05 -18.62
C GLU A 32 1.68 -11.89 -17.63
N ASP A 33 0.69 -11.01 -17.87
CA ASP A 33 0.26 -9.85 -17.09
C ASP A 33 1.38 -8.95 -16.52
N ASP A 34 1.57 -7.82 -17.21
CA ASP A 34 2.35 -6.64 -16.81
C ASP A 34 1.86 -6.08 -15.45
N ALA A 35 2.25 -6.75 -14.38
CA ALA A 35 2.25 -6.20 -13.03
C ALA A 35 3.39 -5.18 -12.98
N GLY A 36 3.08 -3.93 -13.35
CA GLY A 36 3.98 -2.81 -13.17
C GLY A 36 4.66 -2.89 -11.80
N GLU A 37 5.98 -2.99 -11.83
CA GLU A 37 6.87 -3.23 -10.69
C GLU A 37 6.74 -2.06 -9.69
N GLY A 38 5.71 -2.12 -8.85
CA GLY A 38 5.54 -1.24 -7.71
C GLY A 38 6.27 -1.80 -6.50
N LEU A 39 6.47 -0.93 -5.51
CA LEU A 39 7.19 -1.30 -4.30
C LEU A 39 6.26 -2.12 -3.40
N PRO A 40 6.64 -3.34 -3.00
CA PRO A 40 5.90 -4.06 -1.99
C PRO A 40 6.03 -3.34 -0.66
N VAL A 41 5.02 -3.53 0.17
CA VAL A 41 5.07 -3.12 1.56
C VAL A 41 5.89 -4.14 2.36
N GLY A 42 6.74 -3.63 3.26
CA GLY A 42 7.66 -4.42 4.08
C GLY A 42 7.52 -4.28 5.60
N LEU A 43 6.86 -3.25 6.15
CA LEU A 43 6.68 -3.12 7.61
C LEU A 43 5.25 -2.78 7.98
N TYR A 44 4.82 -3.28 9.14
CA TYR A 44 3.51 -3.02 9.73
C TYR A 44 3.67 -2.20 11.01
N ALA A 45 2.78 -1.23 11.24
CA ALA A 45 2.76 -0.51 12.51
C ALA A 45 1.33 -0.14 12.93
N ALA A 46 1.10 -0.03 14.25
CA ALA A 46 -0.14 0.46 14.85
C ALA A 46 0.16 1.60 15.82
N GLN A 47 -0.71 2.61 15.85
CA GLN A 47 -0.61 3.72 16.77
C GLN A 47 -1.34 3.40 18.08
N CYS A 48 -0.66 3.59 19.22
CA CYS A 48 -1.26 3.46 20.54
C CYS A 48 -2.33 4.55 20.76
N GLU A 49 -3.52 4.19 21.25
CA GLU A 49 -4.59 5.13 21.56
C GLU A 49 -4.24 6.03 22.76
N GLU A 50 -3.48 5.53 23.73
CA GLU A 50 -3.20 6.24 24.98
C GLU A 50 -2.07 7.28 24.83
N CYS A 51 -0.95 6.87 24.22
CA CYS A 51 0.26 7.68 24.13
C CYS A 51 0.58 8.19 22.72
N PHE A 52 -0.22 7.78 21.72
CA PHE A 52 -0.06 8.15 20.30
C PHE A 52 1.28 7.76 19.65
N LYS A 53 2.09 6.94 20.32
CA LYS A 53 3.34 6.38 19.79
C LYS A 53 3.05 5.23 18.84
N TRP A 54 3.90 5.10 17.83
CA TRP A 54 3.80 4.04 16.83
C TRP A 54 4.60 2.81 17.25
N ARG A 55 3.96 1.65 17.15
CA ARG A 55 4.54 0.35 17.49
C ARG A 55 4.62 -0.53 16.25
N LEU A 56 5.78 -1.13 16.01
CA LEU A 56 5.98 -2.06 14.89
C LEU A 56 5.26 -3.37 15.16
N ILE A 57 4.48 -3.85 14.21
CA ILE A 57 3.76 -5.11 14.32
C ILE A 57 4.55 -6.17 13.54
N SER A 58 4.86 -7.28 14.21
CA SER A 58 5.84 -8.26 13.73
C SER A 58 5.32 -9.09 12.55
N SER A 59 4.00 -9.20 12.41
CA SER A 59 3.37 -10.02 11.37
C SER A 59 2.18 -9.34 10.72
N GLN A 60 1.94 -9.68 9.44
CA GLN A 60 0.75 -9.24 8.73
C GLN A 60 -0.54 -9.73 9.40
N GLU A 61 -0.54 -10.94 9.96
CA GLU A 61 -1.73 -11.53 10.59
C GLU A 61 -2.14 -10.77 11.86
N GLU A 62 -1.17 -10.44 12.71
CA GLU A 62 -1.38 -9.61 13.90
C GLU A 62 -1.85 -8.19 13.52
N TYR A 63 -1.25 -7.62 12.49
CA TYR A 63 -1.67 -6.33 11.93
C TYR A 63 -3.12 -6.40 11.43
N GLU A 64 -3.49 -7.43 10.67
CA GLU A 64 -4.87 -7.61 10.19
C GLU A 64 -5.85 -7.83 11.35
N ASP A 65 -5.43 -8.49 12.44
CA ASP A 65 -6.22 -8.64 13.66
C ASP A 65 -6.57 -7.30 14.30
N ILE A 66 -5.55 -6.49 14.56
CA ILE A 66 -5.69 -5.14 15.13
C ILE A 66 -6.61 -4.29 14.24
N ARG A 67 -6.38 -4.29 12.92
CA ARG A 67 -7.19 -3.53 11.94
C ARG A 67 -8.67 -3.85 11.99
N SER A 68 -8.97 -5.14 12.12
CA SER A 68 -10.30 -5.66 11.90
C SER A 68 -11.28 -5.26 12.99
N ARG A 69 -10.76 -4.86 14.15
CA ARG A 69 -11.53 -4.49 15.35
C ARG A 69 -11.12 -3.12 15.87
N LEU A 70 -10.52 -2.28 15.02
CA LEU A 70 -9.79 -1.10 15.46
C LEU A 70 -10.69 -0.06 16.16
N ILE A 71 -11.97 -0.01 15.79
CA ILE A 71 -12.94 0.90 16.42
C ILE A 71 -13.42 0.33 17.75
N GLU A 72 -13.67 -0.98 17.81
CA GLU A 72 -14.20 -1.66 18.99
C GLU A 72 -13.13 -1.95 20.05
N GLU A 73 -11.92 -2.25 19.60
CA GLU A 73 -10.74 -2.62 20.38
C GLU A 73 -9.52 -1.85 19.84
N PRO A 74 -9.39 -0.56 20.20
CA PRO A 74 -8.24 0.25 19.83
C PRO A 74 -6.93 -0.38 20.29
N PHE A 75 -5.86 -0.11 19.55
CA PHE A 75 -4.54 -0.61 19.90
C PHE A 75 -3.93 0.17 21.06
N THR A 76 -3.45 -0.52 22.08
CA THR A 76 -2.67 0.07 23.19
C THR A 76 -1.32 -0.65 23.34
N CYS A 77 -0.32 0.01 23.92
CA CYS A 77 1.02 -0.59 24.10
C CYS A 77 0.97 -1.89 24.92
N HIS A 78 0.05 -1.97 25.88
CA HIS A 78 -0.17 -3.13 26.75
C HIS A 78 -0.57 -4.42 26.01
N ARG A 79 -1.01 -4.31 24.75
CA ARG A 79 -1.32 -5.49 23.93
C ARG A 79 -0.05 -6.26 23.52
N LYS A 80 1.12 -5.61 23.58
CA LYS A 80 2.42 -6.27 23.47
C LYS A 80 2.96 -6.61 24.87
N THR A 81 3.55 -7.79 25.01
CA THR A 81 4.09 -8.28 26.29
C THR A 81 5.21 -7.42 26.87
N ASP A 82 6.00 -6.78 25.99
CA ASP A 82 7.26 -6.12 26.36
C ASP A 82 7.29 -4.65 25.94
N THR A 83 6.14 -3.97 25.92
CA THR A 83 6.07 -2.57 25.51
C THR A 83 5.11 -1.76 26.36
N SER A 84 5.58 -0.62 26.84
CA SER A 84 4.86 0.35 27.66
C SER A 84 4.63 1.67 26.91
N CYS A 85 3.67 2.47 27.39
CA CYS A 85 3.49 3.83 26.95
C CYS A 85 4.67 4.75 27.31
N GLU A 86 5.51 4.37 28.27
CA GLU A 86 6.72 5.12 28.64
C GLU A 86 7.88 4.91 27.65
N ASP A 87 7.92 3.75 26.98
CA ASP A 87 8.99 3.43 26.04
C ASP A 87 8.99 4.40 24.84
N PRO A 88 10.16 4.73 24.27
CA PRO A 88 10.26 5.47 23.00
C PRO A 88 9.47 4.78 21.89
N PRO A 89 8.93 5.51 20.89
CA PRO A 89 8.25 4.88 19.75
C PRO A 89 9.19 3.94 18.99
N ASP A 90 8.64 2.87 18.42
CA ASP A 90 9.43 1.92 17.61
C ASP A 90 9.79 2.55 16.26
N ILE A 91 8.97 3.51 15.81
CA ILE A 91 9.14 4.26 14.58
C ILE A 91 8.49 5.64 14.70
N ASP A 92 9.11 6.67 14.12
CA ASP A 92 8.58 8.03 14.09
C ASP A 92 7.85 8.34 12.78
N TYR A 93 6.74 9.08 12.88
CA TYR A 93 6.02 9.60 11.73
C TYR A 93 6.82 10.72 11.06
N ASP A 94 7.65 10.36 10.09
CA ASP A 94 8.56 11.28 9.40
C ASP A 94 8.61 11.06 7.87
N THR A 95 9.48 11.82 7.20
CA THR A 95 9.67 11.76 5.74
C THR A 95 10.77 10.80 5.31
N THR A 96 11.29 9.96 6.22
CA THR A 96 12.34 8.99 5.87
C THR A 96 11.78 7.86 5.01
N ARG A 97 10.46 7.63 5.09
CA ARG A 97 9.73 6.55 4.43
C ARG A 97 8.34 7.05 4.04
N THR A 98 7.72 6.43 3.03
CA THR A 98 6.33 6.72 2.67
C THR A 98 5.36 6.00 3.59
N TRP A 99 4.45 6.75 4.20
CA TRP A 99 3.38 6.26 5.03
C TRP A 99 2.09 6.07 4.24
N VAL A 100 1.36 5.00 4.53
CA VAL A 100 0.07 4.65 3.94
C VAL A 100 -0.85 4.12 5.03
N ILE A 101 -2.12 4.52 5.06
CA ILE A 101 -3.01 4.25 6.19
C ILE A 101 -4.28 3.56 5.73
N ASP A 102 -4.49 2.35 6.24
CA ASP A 102 -5.71 1.57 5.98
C ASP A 102 -6.96 2.27 6.58
N LYS A 103 -8.12 1.97 5.99
CA LYS A 103 -9.39 2.27 6.65
C LYS A 103 -9.55 1.38 7.90
N PRO A 104 -10.17 1.88 8.97
CA PRO A 104 -10.47 1.04 10.14
C PRO A 104 -11.46 -0.06 9.77
N ASN A 105 -11.46 -1.14 10.56
CA ASN A 105 -12.40 -2.26 10.50
C ASN A 105 -12.47 -2.96 9.14
N LEU A 106 -11.32 -3.03 8.46
CA LEU A 106 -11.20 -3.87 7.28
C LEU A 106 -11.11 -5.35 7.68
N PRO A 107 -11.82 -6.24 6.98
CA PRO A 107 -11.86 -7.65 7.32
C PRO A 107 -10.47 -8.27 7.21
N LYS A 108 -10.23 -9.29 8.04
CA LYS A 108 -9.05 -10.14 7.93
C LYS A 108 -9.09 -10.91 6.62
N THR A 109 -7.92 -11.21 6.09
CA THR A 109 -7.81 -12.06 4.91
C THR A 109 -8.25 -13.49 5.28
N PRO A 110 -9.14 -14.12 4.50
CA PRO A 110 -9.52 -15.51 4.71
C PRO A 110 -8.33 -16.47 4.69
N LYS A 111 -8.38 -17.52 5.53
CA LYS A 111 -7.29 -18.50 5.65
C LYS A 111 -6.93 -19.11 4.30
N GLY A 112 -5.63 -19.18 4.03
CA GLY A 112 -5.07 -19.71 2.77
C GLY A 112 -4.95 -18.66 1.66
N PHE A 113 -5.59 -17.50 1.80
CA PHE A 113 -5.38 -16.36 0.93
C PHE A 113 -4.35 -15.42 1.57
N LYS A 114 -3.70 -14.59 0.75
CA LYS A 114 -2.82 -13.51 1.23
C LYS A 114 -3.15 -12.22 0.51
N ARG A 115 -3.49 -11.16 1.25
CA ARG A 115 -3.62 -9.81 0.71
C ARG A 115 -2.22 -9.24 0.48
N ARG A 116 -1.97 -8.70 -0.71
CA ARG A 116 -0.72 -8.05 -1.10
C ARG A 116 -1.04 -6.64 -1.60
N LEU A 117 -0.36 -5.66 -1.04
CA LEU A 117 -0.42 -4.27 -1.48
C LEU A 117 0.86 -3.90 -2.21
N VAL A 118 0.68 -3.14 -3.28
CA VAL A 118 1.78 -2.68 -4.14
C VAL A 118 1.63 -1.18 -4.36
N LEU A 119 2.61 -0.40 -3.91
CA LEU A 119 2.64 1.03 -4.12
C LEU A 119 3.10 1.33 -5.55
N ARG A 120 2.32 2.12 -6.29
CA ARG A 120 2.68 2.52 -7.66
C ARG A 120 3.96 3.35 -7.66
N ARG A 121 4.74 3.24 -8.74
CA ARG A 121 6.01 3.96 -8.92
C ARG A 121 5.90 5.49 -8.79
N ASN A 122 4.73 6.06 -9.05
CA ASN A 122 4.47 7.49 -8.95
C ASN A 122 3.89 7.90 -7.58
N PHE A 123 3.81 6.98 -6.62
CA PHE A 123 3.37 7.21 -5.24
C PHE A 123 1.93 7.74 -5.11
N SER A 124 1.14 7.68 -6.19
CA SER A 124 -0.22 8.24 -6.23
C SER A 124 -1.25 7.40 -5.47
N LYS A 125 -1.10 6.08 -5.48
CA LYS A 125 -1.96 5.12 -4.80
C LYS A 125 -1.34 3.73 -4.76
N LEU A 126 -1.92 2.86 -3.95
CA LEU A 126 -1.64 1.43 -3.93
C LEU A 126 -2.62 0.68 -4.82
N ASP A 127 -2.20 -0.51 -5.24
CA ASP A 127 -3.06 -1.53 -5.84
C ASP A 127 -3.14 -2.74 -4.90
N ALA A 128 -4.35 -3.24 -4.66
CA ALA A 128 -4.61 -4.40 -3.80
C ALA A 128 -4.79 -5.67 -4.64
N TYR A 129 -4.07 -6.72 -4.23
CA TYR A 129 -4.13 -8.05 -4.83
C TYR A 129 -4.39 -9.09 -3.75
N TYR A 130 -5.03 -10.18 -4.13
CA TYR A 130 -5.06 -11.40 -3.33
C TYR A 130 -4.30 -12.50 -4.05
N VAL A 131 -3.37 -13.13 -3.35
CA VAL A 131 -2.77 -14.40 -3.76
C VAL A 131 -3.68 -15.50 -3.24
N THR A 132 -4.22 -16.29 -4.16
CA THR A 132 -5.08 -17.44 -3.85
C THR A 132 -4.25 -18.64 -3.38
N PRO A 133 -4.84 -19.64 -2.72
CA PRO A 133 -4.15 -20.89 -2.34
C PRO A 133 -3.52 -21.64 -3.53
N THR A 134 -4.00 -21.38 -4.76
CA THR A 134 -3.45 -21.96 -6.00
C THR A 134 -2.26 -21.18 -6.56
N GLY A 135 -1.86 -20.08 -5.91
CA GLY A 135 -0.78 -19.19 -6.35
C GLY A 135 -1.22 -18.12 -7.35
N LYS A 136 -2.45 -18.16 -7.87
CA LYS A 136 -2.98 -17.13 -8.78
C LYS A 136 -3.22 -15.82 -8.04
N THR A 137 -2.94 -14.71 -8.70
CA THR A 137 -3.24 -13.36 -8.20
C THR A 137 -4.58 -12.86 -8.72
N VAL A 138 -5.34 -12.22 -7.85
CA VAL A 138 -6.67 -11.68 -8.14
C VAL A 138 -6.69 -10.21 -7.74
N ARG A 139 -7.17 -9.35 -8.63
CA ARG A 139 -7.10 -7.88 -8.48
C ARG A 139 -8.45 -7.18 -8.30
N SER A 140 -9.55 -7.93 -8.27
CA SER A 140 -10.88 -7.36 -8.09
C SER A 140 -11.88 -8.36 -7.53
N SER A 141 -12.95 -7.85 -6.92
CA SER A 141 -14.04 -8.68 -6.38
C SER A 141 -14.70 -9.55 -7.45
N THR A 142 -14.89 -9.06 -8.68
CA THR A 142 -15.46 -9.85 -9.78
C THR A 142 -14.57 -11.03 -10.15
N LYS A 143 -13.24 -10.81 -10.18
CA LYS A 143 -12.29 -11.90 -10.43
C LYS A 143 -12.20 -12.87 -9.25
N MET A 144 -12.42 -12.40 -8.02
CA MET A 144 -12.48 -13.26 -6.84
C MET A 144 -13.74 -14.14 -6.85
N LEU A 145 -14.90 -13.58 -7.21
CA LEU A 145 -16.13 -14.34 -7.41
C LEU A 145 -15.93 -15.45 -8.44
N ALA A 146 -15.39 -15.10 -9.62
CA ALA A 146 -15.10 -16.09 -10.66
C ALA A 146 -14.11 -17.18 -10.18
N PHE A 147 -13.13 -16.82 -9.34
CA PHE A 147 -12.23 -17.78 -8.73
C PHE A 147 -12.97 -18.74 -7.78
N VAL A 148 -13.84 -18.23 -6.90
CA VAL A 148 -14.62 -19.03 -5.96
C VAL A 148 -15.62 -19.94 -6.68
N GLU A 149 -16.28 -19.46 -7.75
CA GLU A 149 -17.18 -20.27 -8.58
C GLU A 149 -16.46 -21.44 -9.25
N ALA A 150 -15.23 -21.22 -9.73
CA ALA A 150 -14.39 -22.24 -10.34
C ALA A 150 -13.74 -23.20 -9.31
N ASN A 151 -13.76 -22.88 -8.02
CA ASN A 151 -13.13 -23.65 -6.95
C ASN A 151 -14.14 -23.86 -5.80
N PRO A 152 -15.06 -24.85 -5.93
CA PRO A 152 -16.16 -25.05 -4.99
C PRO A 152 -15.77 -25.21 -3.51
N GLN A 153 -14.53 -25.62 -3.22
CA GLN A 153 -13.99 -25.76 -1.87
C GLN A 153 -13.89 -24.44 -1.09
N TYR A 154 -14.02 -23.29 -1.76
CA TYR A 154 -13.99 -21.96 -1.14
C TYR A 154 -15.35 -21.26 -1.11
N LYS A 155 -16.45 -21.95 -1.49
CA LYS A 155 -17.80 -21.35 -1.58
C LYS A 155 -18.36 -20.89 -0.24
N ASP A 156 -17.91 -21.47 0.86
CA ASP A 156 -18.35 -21.11 2.21
C ASP A 156 -17.69 -19.82 2.73
N ILE A 157 -16.68 -19.28 2.02
CA ILE A 157 -16.03 -18.03 2.38
C ILE A 157 -16.86 -16.88 1.78
N PRO A 158 -17.41 -15.97 2.61
CA PRO A 158 -18.22 -14.88 2.09
C PRO A 158 -17.35 -13.88 1.33
N LEU A 159 -17.86 -13.37 0.21
CA LEU A 159 -17.11 -12.42 -0.62
C LEU A 159 -16.80 -11.10 0.10
N SER A 160 -17.58 -10.75 1.14
CA SER A 160 -17.35 -9.60 2.00
C SER A 160 -16.02 -9.65 2.75
N ASP A 161 -15.44 -10.84 2.96
CA ASP A 161 -14.15 -10.98 3.63
C ASP A 161 -12.98 -10.57 2.72
N PHE A 162 -13.22 -10.46 1.40
CA PHE A 162 -12.22 -10.01 0.43
C PHE A 162 -12.36 -8.51 0.16
N SER A 163 -11.63 -7.70 0.92
CA SER A 163 -11.59 -6.25 0.73
C SER A 163 -10.46 -5.80 -0.20
N PHE A 164 -10.84 -5.19 -1.32
CA PHE A 164 -9.94 -4.51 -2.25
C PHE A 164 -9.76 -3.02 -1.91
N ALA A 165 -10.21 -2.57 -0.74
CA ALA A 165 -9.92 -1.22 -0.26
C ALA A 165 -8.40 -1.05 -0.12
N VAL A 166 -7.90 0.09 -0.57
CA VAL A 166 -6.47 0.43 -0.53
C VAL A 166 -6.21 1.48 0.54
N PRO A 167 -5.05 1.40 1.24
CA PRO A 167 -4.62 2.44 2.16
C PRO A 167 -4.50 3.80 1.47
N LYS A 168 -4.71 4.88 2.23
CA LYS A 168 -4.42 6.24 1.78
C LYS A 168 -2.93 6.53 1.90
N VAL A 169 -2.28 6.94 0.82
CA VAL A 169 -0.89 7.43 0.87
C VAL A 169 -0.86 8.79 1.58
N MET A 170 0.07 8.96 2.51
CA MET A 170 0.32 10.21 3.21
C MET A 170 1.37 11.00 2.44
N GLU A 171 0.90 11.89 1.56
CA GLU A 171 1.73 12.63 0.61
C GLU A 171 2.87 13.41 1.27
N GLU A 172 2.66 13.92 2.49
CA GLU A 172 3.67 14.66 3.25
C GLU A 172 4.87 13.81 3.68
N THR A 173 4.72 12.49 3.67
CA THR A 173 5.79 11.55 4.03
C THR A 173 6.50 10.98 2.80
N VAL A 174 6.04 11.29 1.60
CA VAL A 174 6.72 10.86 0.37
C VAL A 174 8.05 11.60 0.25
N PRO A 175 9.20 10.90 0.16
CA PRO A 175 10.50 11.56 0.09
C PRO A 175 10.58 12.55 -1.08
N GLU A 176 11.05 13.77 -0.83
CA GLU A 176 11.09 14.85 -1.84
C GLU A 176 11.84 14.48 -3.13
N SER A 177 12.88 13.66 -3.02
CA SER A 177 13.67 13.17 -4.16
C SER A 177 12.79 12.47 -5.19
N ILE A 178 11.75 11.78 -4.72
CA ILE A 178 10.80 11.03 -5.53
C ILE A 178 9.79 11.97 -6.15
N LEU A 179 9.25 12.93 -5.37
CA LEU A 179 8.34 13.96 -5.88
C LEU A 179 8.98 14.72 -7.05
N LYS A 180 10.23 15.18 -6.87
CA LYS A 180 11.00 15.87 -7.91
C LYS A 180 11.17 15.02 -9.17
N SER A 181 11.39 13.71 -9.05
CA SER A 181 11.49 12.80 -10.21
C SER A 181 10.14 12.56 -10.91
N CYS A 182 9.05 12.44 -10.15
CA CYS A 182 7.71 12.20 -10.69
C CYS A 182 7.19 13.44 -11.45
N PHE A 183 7.42 14.64 -10.93
CA PHE A 183 6.97 15.90 -11.56
C PHE A 183 7.86 16.36 -12.73
N SER A 184 9.14 15.98 -12.76
CA SER A 184 10.03 16.31 -13.88
C SER A 184 9.78 15.44 -15.13
N SER A 185 9.24 14.22 -14.97
CA SER A 185 8.87 13.36 -16.10
C SER A 185 7.65 13.87 -16.91
N CYS A 186 6.82 14.75 -16.32
CA CYS A 186 5.67 15.34 -17.01
C CYS A 186 6.00 16.53 -17.93
N LYS A 187 7.26 17.01 -18.01
CA LYS A 187 7.65 18.04 -18.98
C LYS A 187 8.09 17.42 -20.30
N ARG A 188 7.13 16.93 -21.10
CA ARG A 188 7.38 16.62 -22.52
C ARG A 188 6.42 17.41 -23.43
N SER A 189 6.95 18.52 -23.94
CA SER A 189 6.63 19.22 -25.20
C SER A 189 5.21 19.78 -25.41
N LYS A 190 5.01 21.05 -25.02
CA LYS A 190 4.13 21.95 -25.79
C LYS A 190 4.95 22.50 -26.95
N LYS A 191 4.84 21.87 -28.11
CA LYS A 191 5.42 22.33 -29.37
C LYS A 191 4.69 23.63 -29.73
N THR A 192 5.37 24.77 -29.64
CA THR A 192 4.90 26.03 -30.23
C THR A 192 4.82 25.80 -31.74
N LYS A 193 3.61 25.92 -32.29
CA LYS A 193 3.38 25.95 -33.74
C LYS A 193 3.58 27.41 -34.15
N ASP A 194 4.64 27.62 -34.92
CA ASP A 194 4.94 28.84 -35.65
C ASP A 194 3.78 29.15 -36.61
N GLU A 195 3.25 30.37 -36.56
CA GLU A 195 2.25 30.88 -37.49
C GLU A 195 2.93 31.98 -38.32
N SER A 196 3.41 31.59 -39.49
CA SER A 196 3.88 32.49 -40.54
C SER A 196 2.67 33.18 -41.18
N VAL A 197 2.62 34.50 -41.10
CA VAL A 197 1.60 35.34 -41.74
C VAL A 197 2.14 35.75 -43.11
N ASP A 198 1.64 35.16 -44.18
CA ASP A 198 1.83 35.64 -45.55
C ASP A 198 0.95 36.88 -45.77
N ILE A 199 1.59 38.03 -46.00
CA ILE A 199 0.93 39.25 -46.45
C ILE A 199 1.05 39.30 -47.97
N ASP A 200 -0.04 39.05 -48.68
CA ASP A 200 -0.19 39.40 -50.10
C ASP A 200 -1.05 40.67 -50.21
N GLY A 201 -0.37 41.78 -50.50
CA GLY A 201 -0.95 43.12 -50.62
C GLY A 201 -0.81 43.62 -52.05
N ARG A 202 -1.98 43.77 -52.68
CA ARG A 202 -2.26 44.32 -54.01
C ARG A 202 -1.71 45.73 -54.24
#